data_AF-A0A452ICY5-F1
#
_entry.id   AF-A0A452ICY5-F1
#
_cell.length_a   1.000
_cell.length_b   1.000
_cell.length_c   1.000
_cell.angle_alpha   90.00
_cell.angle_beta   90.00
_cell.angle_gamma   90.00
#
_symmetry.space_group_name_H-M   'P 1'
#
loop_
_entity.id
_entity.type
_entity.pdbx_description
1 polymer ?
#
loop_
_entity_poly.entity_id
_entity_poly.type
_entity_poly.pdbx_seq_one_letter_code
_entity_poly.pdbx_strand_id
1 'polypeptide(L)'
;ENISSTAITPSMILLSSLSEALNIPSVCCYKYSLNPISRSRVVKYEYTSSDCSKPAVIFTTIKGKTLCTNPDEKWVQRIVTQLRAREAVSMALLA
;
A
#
# COMPACT_ATOMS: atom_id res chain seq x y z
N GLU A 1 -26.74 59.33 8.33
CA GLU A 1 -26.04 59.50 7.04
C GLU A 1 -24.86 58.54 6.99
N ASN A 2 -24.44 58.21 5.78
CA ASN A 2 -23.82 56.95 5.37
C ASN A 2 -22.32 56.82 5.71
N ILE A 3 -21.84 55.57 5.61
CA ILE A 3 -20.44 55.08 5.44
C ILE A 3 -19.58 54.93 6.70
N SER A 4 -19.45 53.67 7.14
CA SER A 4 -18.20 53.16 7.69
C SER A 4 -17.84 51.86 6.97
N SER A 5 -16.70 51.89 6.31
CA SER A 5 -16.13 50.82 5.50
C SER A 5 -15.76 49.61 6.35
N THR A 6 -16.28 48.43 6.00
CA THR A 6 -15.56 47.16 6.21
C THR A 6 -15.81 46.25 5.02
N ALA A 7 -14.76 46.03 4.23
CA ALA A 7 -14.72 45.02 3.19
C ALA A 7 -14.60 43.64 3.85
N ILE A 8 -15.59 42.76 3.64
CA ILE A 8 -15.41 41.31 3.80
C ILE A 8 -16.04 40.64 2.58
N THR A 9 -15.21 39.85 1.93
CA THR A 9 -15.29 39.26 0.59
C THR A 9 -16.45 38.27 0.39
N PRO A 10 -16.86 38.00 -0.87
CA PRO A 10 -17.98 37.12 -1.19
C PRO A 10 -17.63 35.65 -0.97
N SER A 11 -18.65 34.88 -0.55
CA SER A 11 -18.69 33.42 -0.60
C SER A 11 -17.53 32.68 0.06
N MET A 12 -17.56 32.60 1.40
CA MET A 12 -17.02 31.42 2.09
C MET A 12 -17.89 30.22 1.73
N ILE A 13 -17.58 29.57 0.61
CA ILE A 13 -17.91 28.15 0.44
C ILE A 13 -17.09 27.45 1.51
N LEU A 14 -17.78 27.00 2.57
CA LEU A 14 -17.21 26.04 3.50
C LEU A 14 -16.86 24.82 2.64
N LEU A 15 -15.59 24.66 2.28
CA LEU A 15 -15.05 23.36 1.89
C LEU A 15 -15.05 22.53 3.16
N SER A 16 -16.24 22.06 3.56
CA SER A 16 -16.36 20.98 4.52
C SER A 16 -15.51 19.85 3.96
N SER A 17 -14.42 19.59 4.66
CA SER A 17 -13.44 18.55 4.36
C SER A 17 -14.16 17.31 3.88
N LEU A 18 -14.08 17.05 2.58
CA LEU A 18 -14.53 15.80 1.99
C LEU A 18 -13.52 14.72 2.37
N SER A 19 -13.43 14.41 3.67
CA SER A 19 -12.91 13.12 4.12
C SER A 19 -14.03 12.11 3.89
N GLU A 20 -14.42 11.94 2.62
CA GLU A 20 -15.04 10.70 2.20
C GLU A 20 -13.97 9.65 2.49
N ALA A 21 -14.09 8.97 3.63
CA ALA A 21 -13.39 7.73 3.83
C ALA A 21 -13.88 6.82 2.71
N LEU A 22 -13.15 6.81 1.59
CA LEU A 22 -13.39 5.90 0.51
C LEU A 22 -13.31 4.52 1.16
N ASN A 23 -14.45 3.85 1.30
CA ASN A 23 -14.57 2.50 1.85
C ASN A 23 -13.97 1.51 0.85
N ILE A 24 -12.66 1.64 0.59
CA ILE A 24 -11.90 0.75 -0.26
C ILE A 24 -11.69 -0.51 0.60
N PRO A 25 -12.27 -1.65 0.21
CA PRO A 25 -12.10 -2.87 0.99
C PRO A 25 -10.62 -3.23 1.06
N SER A 26 -10.13 -3.45 2.29
CA SER A 26 -8.76 -3.91 2.52
C SER A 26 -8.55 -5.30 1.91
N VAL A 27 -7.47 -5.48 1.16
CA VAL A 27 -7.10 -6.80 0.63
C VAL A 27 -6.54 -7.65 1.78
N CYS A 28 -7.29 -8.66 2.20
CA CYS A 28 -6.91 -9.61 3.24
C CYS A 28 -6.69 -11.02 2.71
N CYS A 29 -5.83 -11.78 3.40
CA CYS A 29 -5.49 -13.16 3.07
C CYS A 29 -6.09 -14.14 4.08
N TYR A 30 -6.91 -15.08 3.61
CA TYR A 30 -7.50 -16.12 4.47
C TYR A 30 -6.59 -17.36 4.59
N LYS A 31 -5.89 -17.71 3.50
CA LYS A 31 -4.99 -18.86 3.40
C LYS A 31 -3.63 -18.44 2.86
N TYR A 32 -2.61 -19.15 3.28
CA TYR A 32 -1.26 -18.99 2.76
C TYR A 32 -0.97 -20.07 1.72
N SER A 33 -0.11 -19.74 0.76
CA SER A 33 0.51 -20.74 -0.09
C SER A 33 1.41 -21.65 0.75
N LEU A 34 1.24 -22.96 0.60
CA LEU A 34 2.06 -23.96 1.28
C LEU A 34 3.41 -24.16 0.56
N ASN A 35 3.43 -23.91 -0.75
CA ASN A 35 4.60 -24.21 -1.57
C ASN A 35 5.46 -22.96 -1.77
N PRO A 36 6.78 -23.05 -1.52
CA PRO A 36 7.69 -21.95 -1.82
C PRO A 36 7.66 -21.57 -3.30
N ILE A 37 7.70 -20.26 -3.56
CA ILE A 37 7.92 -19.73 -4.90
C ILE A 37 9.39 -19.34 -5.08
N SER A 38 9.91 -19.44 -6.30
CA SER A 38 11.25 -18.94 -6.60
C SER A 38 11.24 -17.41 -6.68
N ARG A 39 12.27 -16.76 -6.14
CA ARG A 39 12.49 -15.31 -6.21
C ARG A 39 12.36 -14.75 -7.63
N SER A 40 12.84 -15.49 -8.65
CA SER A 40 12.82 -15.06 -10.05
C SER A 40 11.40 -14.91 -10.63
N ARG A 41 10.41 -15.54 -9.98
CA ARG A 41 8.99 -15.45 -10.39
C ARG A 41 8.25 -14.30 -9.71
N VAL A 42 8.86 -13.61 -8.74
CA VAL A 42 8.23 -12.53 -7.96
C VAL A 42 8.73 -11.18 -8.44
N VAL A 43 7.79 -10.28 -8.75
CA VAL A 43 8.07 -8.93 -9.26
C VAL A 43 8.03 -7.90 -8.14
N LYS A 44 7.01 -7.97 -7.29
CA LYS A 44 6.80 -7.06 -6.16
C LYS A 44 6.15 -7.80 -4.99
N TYR A 45 6.18 -7.16 -3.82
CA TYR A 45 5.52 -7.61 -2.62
C TYR A 45 4.78 -6.47 -1.94
N GLU A 46 3.69 -6.79 -1.25
CA GLU A 46 2.89 -5.85 -0.46
C GLU A 46 2.52 -6.54 0.86
N TYR A 47 2.44 -5.79 1.95
CA TYR A 47 1.86 -6.30 3.21
C TYR A 47 0.34 -6.05 3.19
N THR A 48 -0.43 -6.97 3.79
CA THR A 48 -1.86 -6.73 4.04
C THR A 48 -2.07 -5.56 5.01
N SER A 49 -3.26 -4.96 4.99
CA SER A 49 -3.64 -3.94 6.00
C SER A 49 -3.51 -4.49 7.42
N SER A 50 -3.21 -3.62 8.37
CA SER A 50 -3.28 -3.91 9.81
C SER A 50 -4.68 -4.32 10.26
N ASP A 51 -5.72 -3.94 9.52
CA ASP A 51 -7.11 -4.31 9.81
C ASP A 51 -7.40 -5.79 9.52
N CYS A 52 -6.53 -6.45 8.76
CA CYS A 52 -6.66 -7.87 8.49
C CYS A 52 -6.30 -8.68 9.74
N SER A 53 -7.22 -9.51 10.22
CA SER A 53 -6.99 -10.41 11.35
C SER A 53 -5.81 -11.38 11.15
N LYS A 54 -5.44 -11.62 9.89
CA LYS A 54 -4.35 -12.49 9.51
C LYS A 54 -3.32 -11.72 8.68
N PRO A 55 -2.17 -11.34 9.28
CA PRO A 55 -1.09 -10.66 8.57
C PRO A 55 -0.56 -11.52 7.42
N ALA A 56 -0.28 -10.91 6.27
CA ALA A 56 0.31 -11.62 5.14
C ALA A 56 1.26 -10.75 4.34
N VAL A 57 2.17 -11.41 3.63
CA VAL A 57 2.89 -10.82 2.50
C VAL A 57 2.24 -11.33 1.22
N ILE A 58 1.78 -10.41 0.38
CA ILE A 58 1.22 -10.68 -0.94
C ILE A 58 2.34 -10.55 -1.97
N PHE A 59 2.69 -11.63 -2.64
CA PHE A 59 3.59 -11.59 -3.78
C PHE A 59 2.82 -11.42 -5.09
N THR A 60 3.23 -10.47 -5.93
CA THR A 60 2.79 -10.40 -7.32
C THR A 60 3.82 -11.08 -8.21
N THR A 61 3.38 -12.08 -8.95
CA THR A 61 4.22 -12.85 -9.87
C THR A 61 4.39 -12.16 -11.21
N ILE A 62 5.38 -12.58 -12.00
CA ILE A 62 5.59 -12.13 -13.39
C ILE A 62 4.36 -12.36 -14.29
N LYS A 63 3.48 -13.30 -13.92
CA LYS A 63 2.23 -13.59 -14.63
C LYS A 63 1.05 -12.73 -14.13
N GLY A 64 1.31 -11.70 -13.32
CA GLY A 64 0.29 -10.84 -12.72
C GLY A 64 -0.54 -11.50 -11.60
N LYS A 65 -0.27 -12.76 -11.24
CA LYS A 65 -1.01 -13.45 -10.17
C LYS A 65 -0.51 -13.01 -8.81
N THR A 66 -1.43 -12.80 -7.87
CA THR A 66 -1.13 -12.55 -6.46
C THR A 66 -1.08 -13.86 -5.67
N LEU A 67 -0.20 -13.91 -4.67
CA LEU A 67 0.00 -15.06 -3.80
C LEU A 67 0.10 -14.59 -2.36
N CYS A 68 -0.87 -14.99 -1.53
CA CYS A 68 -0.82 -14.80 -0.08
C CYS A 68 0.23 -15.73 0.54
N THR A 69 1.12 -15.19 1.35
CA THR A 69 2.20 -15.95 2.01
C THR A 69 2.33 -15.60 3.48
N ASN A 70 2.81 -16.54 4.28
CA ASN A 70 3.01 -16.37 5.71
C ASN A 70 4.27 -15.51 5.96
N PRO A 71 4.17 -14.35 6.64
CA PRO A 71 5.35 -13.51 6.95
C PRO A 71 6.43 -14.21 7.79
N ASP A 72 6.06 -15.25 8.54
CA ASP A 72 6.98 -15.97 9.44
C ASP A 72 7.82 -17.03 8.71
N GLU A 73 7.52 -17.32 7.44
CA GLU A 73 8.25 -18.29 6.65
C GLU A 73 9.60 -17.73 6.17
N LYS A 74 10.69 -18.48 6.45
CA LYS A 74 12.06 -18.05 6.10
C LYS A 74 12.23 -17.76 4.61
N TRP A 75 11.54 -18.50 3.74
CA TRP A 75 11.63 -18.27 2.30
C TRP A 75 10.91 -16.99 1.86
N VAL A 76 9.83 -16.61 2.54
CA VAL A 76 9.10 -15.34 2.31
C VAL A 76 9.99 -14.17 2.71
N GLN A 77 10.57 -14.22 3.91
CA GLN A 77 11.47 -13.18 4.42
C GLN A 77 12.67 -12.97 3.49
N ARG A 78 13.31 -14.05 3.02
CA ARG A 78 14.43 -13.95 2.05
C ARG A 78 14.03 -13.23 0.76
N ILE A 79 12.87 -13.55 0.19
CA ILE A 79 12.38 -12.91 -1.04
C ILE A 79 12.12 -11.42 -0.80
N VAL A 80 11.47 -11.07 0.32
CA VAL A 80 11.22 -9.67 0.71
C VAL A 80 12.52 -8.89 0.84
N THR A 81 13.52 -9.44 1.54
CA THR A 81 14.83 -8.80 1.69
C THR A 81 15.51 -8.56 0.33
N GLN A 82 15.46 -9.56 -0.58
CA GLN A 82 16.03 -9.43 -1.92
C GLN A 82 15.27 -8.43 -2.81
N LEU A 83 13.95 -8.30 -2.65
CA LEU A 83 13.15 -7.29 -3.36
C LEU A 83 13.47 -5.89 -2.83
N ARG A 84 13.45 -5.72 -1.51
CA ARG A 84 13.77 -4.45 -0.83
C ARG A 84 15.18 -3.96 -1.20
N ALA A 85 16.17 -4.85 -1.20
CA ALA A 85 17.53 -4.49 -1.61
C ALA A 85 17.58 -4.04 -3.08
N ARG A 86 16.86 -4.73 -3.98
CA ARG A 86 16.77 -4.33 -5.39
C ARG A 86 16.10 -2.97 -5.55
N GLU A 87 15.03 -2.71 -4.82
CA GLU A 87 14.32 -1.41 -4.80
C GLU A 87 15.24 -0.30 -4.31
N ALA A 88 15.96 -0.52 -3.21
CA ALA A 88 16.92 0.46 -2.67
C ALA A 88 18.04 0.79 -3.68
N VAL A 89 18.61 -0.23 -4.34
CA VAL A 89 19.61 -0.02 -5.40
C VAL A 89 19.01 0.75 -6.58
N SER A 90 17.80 0.39 -7.01
CA SER A 90 17.13 1.11 -8.10
C SER A 90 16.87 2.57 -7.76
N MET A 91 16.47 2.88 -6.53
CA MET A 91 16.28 4.26 -6.08
C MET A 91 17.61 5.03 -6.05
N ALA A 92 18.70 4.39 -5.61
CA ALA A 92 20.02 5.02 -5.58
C ALA A 92 20.60 5.29 -6.99
N LEU A 93 20.28 4.46 -7.98
CA LEU A 93 20.73 4.67 -9.37
C LEU A 93 19.96 5.78 -10.10
N LEU A 94 18.79 6.17 -9.57
CA LEU A 94 17.92 7.20 -10.15
C LEU A 94 18.03 8.54 -9.42
N ALA A 95 18.85 8.63 -8.37
CA ALA A 95 19.16 9.84 -7.61
C ALA A 95 20.48 10.45 -8.08
#